data_AF-A0A350XT77-F1
#
_entry.id   AF-A0A350XT77-F1
#
_cell.length_a   1.000
_cell.length_b   1.000
_cell.length_c   1.000
_cell.angle_alpha   90.00
_cell.angle_beta   90.00
_cell.angle_gamma   90.00
#
_symmetry.space_group_name_H-M   'P 1'
#
loop_
_entity.id
_entity.type
_entity.pdbx_description
1 polymer ?
#
loop_
_entity_poly.entity_id
_entity_poly.type
_entity_poly.pdbx_seq_one_letter_code
_entity_poly.pdbx_strand_id
1 'polypeptide(L)' 'MPKIAVDPVTRIEGHLRVEAQVDGGQVTDAWSSCTMWRGIETILEGRDPRDAWYFTQRICGV' A
#
# COMPACT_ATOMS: atom_id res chain seq x y z
N MET A 1 1.24 17.75 20.66
CA MET A 1 0.48 17.66 19.41
C MET A 1 0.07 16.21 19.23
N PRO A 2 -1.23 15.88 19.18
CA PRO A 2 -1.68 14.50 19.01
C PRO A 2 -1.33 14.00 17.61
N LYS A 3 -0.63 12.86 17.55
CA LYS A 3 -0.43 12.07 16.33
C LYS A 3 -1.52 11.00 16.29
N ILE A 4 -2.33 10.98 15.25
CA ILE A 4 -3.43 10.01 15.06
C ILE A 4 -2.96 8.98 14.04
N ALA A 5 -3.30 7.71 14.26
CA ALA A 5 -3.07 6.63 13.30
C ALA A 5 -4.41 5.95 12.95
N VAL A 6 -4.68 5.82 11.65
CA VAL A 6 -5.76 5.01 11.09
C VAL A 6 -5.12 3.78 10.47
N ASP A 7 -5.18 2.66 11.18
CA ASP A 7 -4.56 1.39 10.83
C ASP A 7 -5.45 0.25 11.37
N PRO A 8 -6.22 -0.46 10.51
CA PRO A 8 -6.25 -0.34 9.05
C PRO A 8 -7.20 0.76 8.54
N VAL A 9 -6.88 1.35 7.38
CA VAL A 9 -7.89 2.01 6.54
C VAL A 9 -8.80 0.94 5.93
N THR A 10 -10.12 1.09 6.11
CA THR A 10 -11.11 0.08 5.68
C THR A 10 -11.82 0.48 4.38
N ARG A 11 -12.52 -0.48 3.74
CA ARG A 11 -13.23 -0.32 2.45
C ARG A 11 -12.34 0.11 1.29
N ILE A 12 -11.12 -0.42 1.26
CA ILE A 12 -10.15 -0.31 0.18
C ILE A 12 -9.66 -1.72 -0.19
N GLU A 13 -8.94 -1.86 -1.30
CA GLU A 13 -8.10 -3.03 -1.55
C GLU A 13 -6.74 -2.85 -0.85
N GLY A 14 -6.18 -3.93 -0.31
CA GLY A 14 -4.83 -3.93 0.24
C GLY A 14 -4.74 -3.48 1.72
N HIS A 15 -3.52 -3.07 2.11
CA HIS A 15 -3.15 -2.78 3.50
C HIS A 15 -2.54 -1.38 3.59
N LEU A 16 -3.31 -0.45 4.14
CA LEU A 16 -2.92 0.95 4.26
C LEU A 16 -3.02 1.41 5.71
N ARG A 17 -1.94 2.08 6.15
CA ARG A 17 -1.87 2.89 7.36
C ARG A 17 -1.75 4.35 6.96
N VAL A 18 -2.54 5.21 7.61
CA VAL A 18 -2.41 6.67 7.51
C VAL A 18 -2.14 7.23 8.90
N GLU A 19 -1.08 8.02 9.02
CA GLU A 19 -0.80 8.80 10.22
C GLU A 19 -1.01 10.29 9.92
N ALA A 20 -1.56 11.04 10.87
CA ALA A 20 -1.77 12.48 10.73
C ALA A 20 -1.34 13.21 12.01
N GLN A 21 -0.62 14.30 11.83
CA GLN A 21 -0.36 15.28 12.88
C GLN A 21 -1.48 16.33 12.85
N VAL A 22 -2.09 16.58 14.00
CA VAL A 22 -3.23 17.52 14.12
C VAL A 22 -2.88 18.65 15.08
N ASP A 23 -3.08 19.89 14.63
CA ASP A 23 -2.98 21.10 15.44
C ASP A 23 -4.16 22.04 15.15
N GLY A 24 -4.75 22.61 16.19
CA GLY A 24 -5.92 23.49 16.05
C GLY A 24 -7.12 22.87 15.32
N GLY A 25 -7.29 21.54 15.39
CA GLY A 25 -8.34 20.82 14.68
C GLY A 25 -8.09 20.65 13.17
N GLN A 26 -6.91 21.02 12.68
CA GLN A 26 -6.50 20.86 11.28
C GLN A 26 -5.31 19.91 11.18
N VAL A 27 -5.27 19.13 10.09
CA VAL A 27 -4.11 18.29 9.78
C VAL A 27 -2.97 19.19 9.29
N THR A 28 -1.81 19.10 9.93
CA THR A 28 -0.62 19.88 9.57
C THR A 28 0.46 19.05 8.87
N ASP A 29 0.47 17.74 9.08
CA ASP A 29 1.36 16.80 8.38
C ASP A 29 0.71 15.40 8.33
N ALA A 30 1.12 14.55 7.39
CA ALA A 30 0.60 13.20 7.24
C ALA A 30 1.56 12.22 6.57
N TRP A 31 1.42 10.93 6.92
CA TRP A 31 2.20 9.83 6.37
C TRP A 31 1.27 8.75 5.84
N SER A 32 1.51 8.33 4.59
CA SER A 32 0.89 7.16 3.98
C SER A 32 1.88 6.01 3.99
N SER A 33 1.48 4.86 4.52
CA SER A 33 2.35 3.70 4.66
C SER A 33 1.63 2.45 4.16
N CYS A 34 2.20 1.82 3.13
CA CYS A 34 1.84 0.46 2.76
C CYS A 34 2.53 -0.52 3.71
N THR A 35 1.77 -1.42 4.32
CA THR A 35 2.30 -2.37 5.31
C THR A 35 2.47 -3.79 4.75
N MET A 36 2.33 -3.98 3.43
CA MET A 36 2.47 -5.25 2.74
C MET A 36 3.22 -5.10 1.41
N TRP A 37 4.11 -6.05 1.13
CA TRP A 37 4.82 -6.18 -0.14
C TRP A 37 4.96 -7.67 -0.51
N ARG A 38 4.88 -7.97 -1.81
CA ARG A 38 4.98 -9.35 -2.34
C ARG A 38 6.16 -9.61 -3.26
N GLY A 39 6.81 -8.58 -3.80
CA GLY A 39 7.95 -8.73 -4.70
C GLY A 39 7.62 -9.43 -6.04
N ILE A 40 6.48 -9.09 -6.66
CA ILE A 40 6.08 -9.70 -7.94
C ILE A 40 7.13 -9.47 -9.04
N GLU A 41 7.81 -8.33 -9.03
CA GLU A 41 8.90 -8.04 -9.98
C GLU A 41 10.07 -9.00 -9.80
N THR A 42 10.50 -9.26 -8.57
CA THR A 42 11.53 -10.27 -8.26
C THR A 42 11.10 -11.67 -8.67
N ILE A 43 9.81 -12.01 -8.51
CA ILE A 43 9.27 -13.31 -8.97
C ILE A 43 9.40 -13.47 -10.50
N LEU A 44 9.38 -12.38 -11.27
CA LEU A 44 9.47 -12.41 -12.73
C LEU A 44 10.91 -12.56 -13.26
N GLU A 45 11.92 -12.32 -12.43
CA GLU A 45 13.32 -12.42 -12.84
C GLU A 45 13.65 -13.82 -13.38
N GLY A 46 14.27 -13.87 -14.56
CA GLY A 46 14.65 -15.13 -15.21
C GLY A 46 13.51 -15.90 -15.90
N ARG A 47 12.27 -15.38 -15.90
CA ARG A 47 11.14 -16.00 -16.62
C ARG A 47 11.08 -15.58 -18.09
N ASP A 48 10.40 -16.39 -18.89
CA ASP A 48 10.09 -16.03 -20.27
C ASP A 48 9.18 -14.78 -20.32
N PRO A 49 9.47 -13.76 -21.14
CA PRO A 49 8.64 -12.55 -21.23
C PRO A 49 7.17 -12.83 -21.57
N ARG A 50 6.88 -13.94 -22.26
CA ARG A 50 5.51 -14.35 -22.62
C ARG A 50 4.67 -14.80 -21.42
N ASP A 51 5.31 -15.17 -20.31
CA ASP A 51 4.62 -15.60 -19.09
C ASP A 51 4.24 -14.43 -18.18
N ALA A 52 4.83 -13.24 -18.39
CA ALA A 52 4.73 -12.12 -17.46
C ALA A 52 3.29 -11.72 -17.15
N TRP A 53 2.40 -11.68 -18.16
CA TRP A 53 1.00 -11.29 -18.00
C TRP A 53 0.23 -12.21 -17.04
N TYR A 54 0.56 -13.49 -17.01
CA TYR A 54 -0.11 -14.45 -16.13
C TYR A 54 0.20 -14.17 -14.66
N PHE A 55 1.43 -13.75 -14.35
CA PHE A 55 1.84 -13.38 -12.98
C PHE A 55 1.37 -11.97 -12.62
N THR A 56 1.58 -10.98 -13.50
CA THR A 56 1.28 -9.57 -13.20
C THR A 56 -0.22 -9.28 -13.11
N GLN A 57 -1.07 -10.07 -13.77
CA GLN A 57 -2.53 -10.00 -13.55
C GLN A 57 -2.91 -10.19 -12.07
N ARG A 58 -2.06 -10.86 -11.27
CA ARG A 58 -2.32 -11.10 -9.83
C ARG A 58 -1.74 -10.00 -8.93
N ILE A 59 -1.28 -8.88 -9.49
CA ILE A 59 -0.92 -7.70 -8.70
C ILE A 59 -2.17 -7.17 -7.97
N CYS A 60 -3.32 -7.09 -8.62
CA CYS A 60 -4.58 -6.73 -8.00
C CYS A 60 -5.71 -7.52 -8.66
N GLY A 61 -6.71 -7.92 -7.87
CA GLY A 61 -7.86 -8.71 -8.35
C GLY A 61 -9.23 -8.13 -8.01
N VAL A 62 -9.26 -6.93 -7.42
CA VAL A 62 -10.48 -6.10 -7.27
C VAL A 62 -10.64 -5.27 -8.54
#